data_AF-A0A932LIG7-F1
#
_entry.id   AF-A0A932LIG7-F1
#
_cell.length_a   1.000
_cell.length_b   1.000
_cell.length_c   1.000
_cell.angle_alpha   90.00
_cell.angle_beta   90.00
_cell.angle_gamma   90.00
#
_symmetry.space_group_name_H-M   'P 1'
#
loop_
_entity.id
_entity.type
_entity.pdbx_description
1 polymer ?
#
loop_
_entity_poly.entity_id
_entity_poly.type
_entity_poly.pdbx_seq_one_letter_code
_entity_poly.pdbx_strand_id
1 'polypeptide(L)'
;MKNVPVRNFGLLIAYVLPGFVALFGASYLSDTVAAWLGASPTGGLLYGLLASIAAGLAANAVRWAIVDSVHHRTGLPPPAWDFSKLQDKLAAFETLGEVHYRYYQFYGNAFVAIVFVYVARQVTTGTWPTVWSWPDWGFLLFGILFWATSRDALRKYYLRVAGLLGTRKENAMANGAIHKKDSSKATMGKKLDKRLANKAVAHDRVKSAPRK
;
A
#
# COMPACT_ATOMS: atom_id res chain seq x y z
N MET A 1 18.36 -14.46 13.39
CA MET A 1 18.91 -13.12 13.09
C MET A 1 17.80 -12.09 13.26
N LYS A 2 17.92 -11.16 14.21
CA LYS A 2 16.91 -10.11 14.46
C LYS A 2 17.02 -9.05 13.35
N ASN A 3 16.15 -9.12 12.35
CA ASN A 3 16.08 -8.13 11.28
C ASN A 3 15.38 -6.86 11.79
N VAL A 4 16.16 -5.92 12.32
CA VAL A 4 15.70 -4.58 12.74
C VAL A 4 15.74 -3.47 11.65
N PRO A 5 16.08 -3.67 10.34
CA PRO A 5 16.15 -2.52 9.42
C PRO A 5 14.80 -2.06 8.82
N VAL A 6 13.83 -2.95 8.57
CA VAL A 6 12.63 -2.60 7.77
C VAL A 6 11.60 -1.81 8.57
N ARG A 7 11.28 -2.24 9.80
CA ARG A 7 10.25 -1.61 10.64
C ARG A 7 10.61 -0.17 11.03
N ASN A 8 11.89 0.07 11.30
CA ASN A 8 12.40 1.40 11.65
C ASN A 8 12.38 2.35 10.44
N PHE A 9 12.69 1.84 9.24
CA PHE A 9 12.60 2.62 8.01
C PHE A 9 11.17 3.08 7.74
N GLY A 10 10.18 2.21 7.93
CA GLY A 10 8.76 2.54 7.78
C GLY A 10 8.30 3.70 8.68
N LEU A 11 8.80 3.76 9.93
CA LEU A 11 8.51 4.88 10.85
C LEU A 11 9.20 6.17 10.41
N LEU A 12 10.45 6.08 9.97
CA LEU A 12 11.22 7.23 9.49
C LEU A 12 10.52 7.90 8.31
N ILE A 13 10.12 7.11 7.30
CA ILE A 13 9.43 7.68 6.15
C ILE A 13 8.02 8.17 6.52
N ALA A 14 7.28 7.46 7.37
CA ALA A 14 5.90 7.83 7.68
C ALA A 14 5.80 9.12 8.49
N TYR A 15 6.77 9.41 9.36
CA TYR A 15 6.67 10.52 10.32
C TYR A 15 7.81 11.52 10.22
N VAL A 16 9.07 11.08 10.19
CA VAL A 16 10.22 12.00 10.27
C VAL A 16 10.38 12.80 8.99
N LEU A 17 10.33 12.15 7.82
CA LEU A 17 10.45 12.89 6.55
C LEU A 17 9.35 13.95 6.34
N PRO A 18 8.05 13.60 6.40
CA PRO A 18 7.00 14.60 6.24
C PRO A 18 6.98 15.62 7.39
N GLY A 19 7.35 15.19 8.60
CA GLY A 19 7.49 16.09 9.75
C GLY A 19 8.58 17.14 9.56
N PHE A 20 9.71 16.77 8.95
CA PHE A 20 10.78 17.72 8.62
C PHE A 20 10.33 18.73 7.55
N VAL A 21 9.59 18.27 6.55
CA VAL A 21 8.97 19.16 5.54
C VAL A 21 8.00 20.13 6.20
N ALA A 22 7.15 19.66 7.14
CA ALA A 22 6.27 20.54 7.88
C ALA A 22 7.05 21.52 8.76
N LEU A 23 8.14 21.10 9.40
CA LEU A 23 9.02 21.97 10.19
C LEU A 23 9.67 23.06 9.34
N PHE A 24 10.05 22.75 8.09
CA PHE A 24 10.47 23.74 7.11
C PHE A 24 9.35 24.74 6.77
N GLY A 25 8.09 24.30 6.71
CA GLY A 25 6.94 25.20 6.58
C GLY A 25 6.79 26.13 7.78
N ALA A 26 7.00 25.59 8.99
CA ALA A 26 6.87 26.34 10.23
C ALA A 26 7.97 27.40 10.40
N SER A 27 9.13 27.24 9.75
CA SER A 27 10.20 28.24 9.80
C SER A 27 9.81 29.56 9.13
N TYR A 28 8.86 29.55 8.18
CA TYR A 28 8.28 30.78 7.65
C TYR A 28 7.47 31.56 8.69
N LEU A 29 6.93 30.88 9.70
CA LEU A 29 6.05 31.45 10.72
C LEU A 29 6.76 31.72 12.06
N SER A 30 7.99 31.21 12.24
CA SER A 30 8.72 31.30 13.50
C SER A 30 10.23 31.36 13.29
N ASP A 31 10.82 32.51 13.64
CA ASP A 31 12.27 32.71 13.62
C ASP A 31 13.02 31.71 14.51
N THR A 32 12.39 31.26 15.60
CA THR A 32 12.96 30.23 16.48
C THR A 32 13.13 28.91 15.75
N VAL A 33 12.13 28.48 14.98
CA VAL A 33 12.20 27.26 14.17
C VAL A 33 13.23 27.43 13.04
N ALA A 34 13.27 28.60 12.41
CA ALA A 34 14.29 28.91 11.40
C ALA A 34 15.71 28.84 11.98
N ALA A 35 15.93 29.38 13.18
CA ALA A 35 17.21 29.33 13.86
C ALA A 35 17.62 27.89 14.21
N TRP A 36 16.69 27.02 14.60
CA TRP A 36 17.00 25.60 14.84
C TRP A 36 17.45 24.89 13.57
N LEU A 37 16.82 25.18 12.43
CA LEU A 37 17.21 24.61 11.13
C LEU A 37 18.54 25.16 10.60
N GLY A 38 18.92 26.39 10.98
CA GLY A 38 20.21 27.01 10.63
C GLY A 38 21.33 26.81 11.66
N ALA A 39 21.04 26.22 12.82
CA ALA A 39 22.00 26.06 13.92
C ALA A 39 23.09 25.02 13.59
N SER A 40 24.17 25.05 14.38
CA SER A 40 25.31 24.15 14.23
C SER A 40 24.91 22.66 14.35
N PRO A 41 25.70 21.74 13.74
CA PRO A 41 25.27 20.36 13.48
C PRO A 41 24.88 19.52 14.71
N THR A 42 25.38 19.87 15.90
CA THR A 42 25.18 19.08 17.12
C THR A 42 23.94 19.50 17.91
N GLY A 43 23.67 20.80 18.03
CA GLY A 43 22.50 21.30 18.76
C GLY A 43 21.24 21.34 17.90
N GLY A 44 21.33 21.93 16.71
CA GLY A 44 20.19 22.11 15.80
C GLY A 44 19.59 20.79 15.33
N LEU A 45 20.42 19.76 15.13
CA LEU A 45 19.98 18.46 14.65
C LEU A 45 19.07 17.74 15.65
N LEU A 46 19.38 17.75 16.94
CA LEU A 46 18.56 17.07 17.95
C LEU A 46 17.18 17.74 18.07
N TYR A 47 17.15 19.08 18.17
CA TYR A 47 15.89 19.83 18.20
C TYR A 47 15.10 19.66 16.90
N GLY A 48 15.77 19.74 15.75
CA GLY A 48 15.15 19.54 14.44
C GLY A 48 14.56 18.14 14.28
N LEU A 49 15.25 17.10 14.76
CA LEU A 49 14.74 15.73 14.72
C LEU A 49 13.53 15.53 15.65
N LEU A 50 13.61 16.01 16.89
CA LEU A 50 12.50 15.92 17.85
C LEU A 50 11.27 16.70 17.36
N ALA A 51 11.48 17.94 16.89
CA ALA A 51 10.42 18.78 16.34
C ALA A 51 9.84 18.17 15.06
N SER A 52 10.67 17.56 14.22
CA SER A 52 10.22 16.82 13.03
C SER A 52 9.33 15.63 13.40
N ILE A 53 9.70 14.81 14.40
CA ILE A 53 8.84 13.72 14.87
C ILE A 53 7.50 14.26 15.36
N ALA A 54 7.50 15.32 16.17
CA ALA A 54 6.28 15.95 16.67
C ALA A 54 5.40 16.50 15.53
N ALA A 55 6.00 17.21 14.57
CA ALA A 55 5.31 17.74 13.39
C ALA A 55 4.75 16.62 12.51
N GLY A 56 5.48 15.51 12.35
CA GLY A 56 5.03 14.34 11.61
C GLY A 56 3.83 13.65 12.26
N LEU A 57 3.79 13.57 13.59
CA LEU A 57 2.64 13.06 14.34
C LEU A 57 1.42 13.98 14.17
N ALA A 58 1.62 15.30 14.23
CA ALA A 58 0.56 16.28 13.98
C ALA A 58 0.02 16.19 12.53
N ALA A 59 0.91 16.10 11.54
CA ALA A 59 0.54 15.90 10.14
C ALA A 59 -0.27 14.61 9.95
N ASN A 60 0.05 13.55 10.68
CA ASN A 60 -0.72 12.30 10.65
C ASN A 60 -2.14 12.44 11.21
N ALA A 61 -2.34 13.24 12.26
CA ALA A 61 -3.66 13.56 12.78
C ALA A 61 -4.49 14.37 11.78
N VAL A 62 -3.88 15.39 11.15
CA VAL A 62 -4.53 16.20 10.11
C VAL A 62 -4.87 15.36 8.87
N ARG A 63 -3.95 14.50 8.42
CA ARG A 63 -4.18 13.53 7.35
C ARG A 63 -5.39 12.66 7.65
N TRP A 64 -5.47 12.10 8.86
CA TRP A 64 -6.62 11.30 9.28
C TRP A 64 -7.93 12.11 9.21
N ALA A 65 -7.94 13.33 9.74
CA ALA A 65 -9.14 14.16 9.77
C ALA A 65 -9.62 14.57 8.36
N ILE A 66 -8.70 14.89 7.45
CA ILE A 66 -9.00 15.50 6.15
C ILE A 66 -8.87 14.48 5.01
N VAL A 67 -7.67 13.94 4.81
CA VAL A 67 -7.34 13.08 3.66
C VAL A 67 -8.14 11.78 3.72
N ASP A 68 -8.17 11.11 4.88
CA ASP A 68 -8.90 9.83 5.01
C ASP A 68 -10.40 10.05 4.82
N SER A 69 -10.95 11.09 5.46
CA SER A 69 -12.35 11.49 5.32
C SER A 69 -12.74 11.71 3.86
N VAL A 70 -11.91 12.43 3.09
CA VAL A 70 -12.17 12.68 1.67
C VAL A 70 -12.02 11.40 0.84
N HIS A 71 -10.99 10.59 1.08
CA HIS A 71 -10.84 9.30 0.39
C HIS A 71 -12.04 8.37 0.60
N HIS A 72 -12.54 8.27 1.83
CA HIS A 72 -13.71 7.46 2.16
C HIS A 72 -14.98 8.01 1.50
N ARG A 73 -15.19 9.33 1.54
CA ARG A 73 -16.33 9.99 0.87
C ARG A 73 -16.31 9.82 -0.65
N THR A 74 -15.12 9.79 -1.26
CA THR A 74 -14.95 9.71 -2.71
C THR A 74 -14.84 8.27 -3.23
N GLY A 75 -15.25 7.27 -2.45
CA GLY A 75 -15.44 5.90 -2.94
C GLY A 75 -14.34 4.90 -2.58
N LEU A 76 -13.54 5.16 -1.54
CA LEU A 76 -12.70 4.13 -0.90
C LEU A 76 -13.30 3.72 0.47
N PRO A 77 -14.42 2.98 0.51
CA PRO A 77 -15.00 2.58 1.78
C PRO A 77 -14.05 1.62 2.53
N PRO A 78 -13.95 1.73 3.86
CA PRO A 78 -13.20 0.76 4.66
C PRO A 78 -13.82 -0.64 4.52
N PRO A 79 -13.02 -1.71 4.33
CA PRO A 79 -13.56 -3.05 4.18
C PRO A 79 -14.02 -3.61 5.53
N ALA A 80 -15.08 -4.43 5.54
CA ALA A 80 -15.59 -5.09 6.74
C ALA A 80 -14.72 -6.30 7.13
N TRP A 81 -13.55 -6.07 7.73
CA TRP A 81 -12.57 -7.10 8.09
C TRP A 81 -13.09 -8.11 9.14
N ASP A 82 -12.86 -9.40 8.89
CA ASP A 82 -13.09 -10.47 9.86
C ASP A 82 -11.83 -10.68 10.71
N PHE A 83 -11.80 -10.00 11.86
CA PHE A 83 -10.68 -10.02 12.80
C PHE A 83 -10.50 -11.37 13.52
N SER A 84 -11.47 -12.30 13.44
CA SER A 84 -11.30 -13.64 14.02
C SER A 84 -10.14 -14.39 13.37
N LYS A 85 -9.84 -14.10 12.10
CA LYS A 85 -8.74 -14.68 11.32
C LYS A 85 -7.41 -13.94 11.47
N LEU A 86 -7.38 -12.85 12.26
CA LEU A 86 -6.17 -12.02 12.39
C LEU A 86 -5.03 -12.79 13.06
N GLN A 87 -5.33 -13.56 14.10
CA GLN A 87 -4.31 -14.30 14.86
C GLN A 87 -3.58 -15.31 13.97
N ASP A 88 -4.30 -16.03 13.12
CA ASP A 88 -3.74 -17.02 12.18
C ASP A 88 -2.90 -16.37 11.06
N LYS A 89 -3.16 -15.08 10.77
CA LYS A 89 -2.59 -14.36 9.62
C LYS A 89 -1.77 -13.13 10.02
N LEU A 90 -1.36 -13.04 11.30
CA LEU A 90 -0.72 -11.85 11.86
C LEU A 90 0.56 -11.47 11.10
N ALA A 91 1.44 -12.43 10.81
CA ALA A 91 2.69 -12.17 10.09
C ALA A 91 2.47 -11.60 8.68
N ALA A 92 1.48 -12.12 7.96
CA ALA A 92 1.10 -11.61 6.64
C ALA A 92 0.45 -10.22 6.74
N PHE A 93 -0.35 -9.97 7.78
CA PHE A 93 -0.98 -8.68 8.03
C PHE A 93 0.07 -7.60 8.36
N GLU A 94 1.03 -7.91 9.21
CA GLU A 94 2.15 -7.01 9.55
C GLU A 94 2.97 -6.66 8.31
N THR A 95 3.29 -7.66 7.47
CA THR A 95 4.01 -7.45 6.20
C THR A 95 3.23 -6.51 5.27
N LEU A 96 1.90 -6.67 5.16
CA LEU A 96 1.07 -5.75 4.36
C LEU A 96 1.06 -4.33 4.94
N GLY A 97 1.05 -4.21 6.28
CA GLY A 97 1.17 -2.94 6.96
C GLY A 97 2.49 -2.23 6.61
N GLU A 98 3.61 -2.96 6.65
CA GLU A 98 4.93 -2.42 6.32
C GLU A 98 5.06 -2.01 4.85
N VAL A 99 4.55 -2.82 3.92
CA VAL A 99 4.74 -2.59 2.48
C VAL A 99 3.73 -1.60 1.88
N HIS A 100 2.50 -1.51 2.37
CA HIS A 100 1.48 -0.64 1.76
C HIS A 100 1.03 0.47 2.69
N TYR A 101 0.78 0.17 3.96
CA TYR A 101 0.23 1.15 4.88
C TYR A 101 1.25 2.22 5.26
N ARG A 102 2.53 1.86 5.46
CA ARG A 102 3.59 2.86 5.72
C ARG A 102 3.80 3.84 4.57
N TYR A 103 3.74 3.36 3.33
CA TYR A 103 3.83 4.22 2.16
C TYR A 103 2.59 5.12 2.03
N TYR A 104 1.40 4.60 2.34
CA TYR A 104 0.21 5.43 2.46
C TYR A 104 0.39 6.55 3.49
N GLN A 105 0.89 6.23 4.69
CA GLN A 105 1.16 7.22 5.73
C GLN A 105 2.16 8.28 5.25
N PHE A 106 3.26 7.86 4.62
CA PHE A 106 4.24 8.77 4.04
C PHE A 106 3.60 9.73 3.02
N TYR A 107 2.93 9.20 1.99
CA TYR A 107 2.33 10.05 0.95
C TYR A 107 1.23 10.96 1.50
N GLY A 108 0.37 10.46 2.38
CA GLY A 108 -0.69 11.25 3.01
C GLY A 108 -0.12 12.36 3.91
N ASN A 109 0.89 12.07 4.72
CA ASN A 109 1.53 13.05 5.59
C ASN A 109 2.35 14.06 4.79
N ALA A 110 3.03 13.62 3.72
CA ALA A 110 3.79 14.50 2.83
C ALA A 110 2.86 15.45 2.06
N PHE A 111 1.67 15.00 1.63
CA PHE A 111 0.65 15.87 1.06
C PHE A 111 0.25 16.97 2.04
N VAL A 112 -0.09 16.62 3.29
CA VAL A 112 -0.43 17.60 4.34
C VAL A 112 0.73 18.58 4.59
N ALA A 113 1.95 18.07 4.70
CA ALA A 113 3.14 18.89 4.92
C ALA A 113 3.39 19.88 3.78
N ILE A 114 3.27 19.46 2.52
CA ILE A 114 3.44 20.32 1.34
C ILE A 114 2.37 21.42 1.30
N VAL A 115 1.10 21.08 1.56
CA VAL A 115 0.02 22.07 1.63
C VAL A 115 0.31 23.07 2.75
N PHE A 116 0.75 22.60 3.92
CA PHE A 116 1.12 23.48 5.02
C PHE A 116 2.27 24.43 4.66
N VAL A 117 3.36 23.92 4.08
CA VAL A 117 4.49 24.75 3.62
C VAL A 117 4.02 25.80 2.62
N TYR A 118 3.19 25.41 1.65
CA TYR A 118 2.65 26.33 0.66
C TYR A 118 1.86 27.46 1.33
N VAL A 119 0.92 27.11 2.21
CA VAL A 119 0.11 28.10 2.94
C VAL A 119 0.97 29.01 3.82
N ALA A 120 1.91 28.44 4.58
CA ALA A 120 2.81 29.20 5.44
C ALA A 120 3.65 30.22 4.64
N ARG A 121 4.17 29.80 3.48
CA ARG A 121 4.88 30.68 2.54
C ARG A 121 3.97 31.83 2.08
N GLN A 122 2.75 31.55 1.61
CA GLN A 122 1.87 32.61 1.09
C GLN A 122 1.43 33.60 2.16
N VAL A 123 1.16 33.12 3.39
CA VAL A 123 0.82 34.00 4.52
C VAL A 123 1.99 34.94 4.83
N THR A 124 3.22 34.44 4.79
CA THR A 124 4.42 35.22 5.14
C THR A 124 4.81 36.21 4.04
N THR A 125 4.67 35.85 2.77
CA THR A 125 4.95 36.76 1.65
C THR A 125 3.83 37.76 1.39
N GLY A 126 2.67 37.61 2.05
CA GLY A 126 1.51 38.50 1.93
C GLY A 126 0.90 38.57 0.53
N THR A 127 1.30 37.66 -0.36
CA THR A 127 0.96 37.70 -1.79
C THR A 127 0.28 36.41 -2.18
N TRP A 128 -1.04 36.46 -2.34
CA TRP A 128 -1.73 35.44 -3.12
C TRP A 128 -1.30 35.63 -4.58
N PRO A 129 -0.75 34.58 -5.23
CA PRO A 129 -0.17 34.75 -6.56
C PRO A 129 -1.28 35.12 -7.55
N THR A 130 -1.21 36.34 -8.08
CA THR A 130 -2.02 36.76 -9.24
C THR A 130 -1.55 36.07 -10.51
N VAL A 131 -0.26 35.77 -10.59
CA VAL A 131 0.37 34.93 -11.63
C VAL A 131 1.12 33.81 -10.95
N TRP A 132 0.90 32.57 -11.38
CA TRP A 132 1.55 31.40 -10.81
C TRP A 132 3.04 31.37 -11.16
N SER A 133 3.88 31.36 -10.13
CA SER A 133 5.32 31.22 -10.25
C SER A 133 5.73 29.75 -10.38
N TRP A 134 6.95 29.49 -10.85
CA TRP A 134 7.49 28.13 -10.97
C TRP A 134 7.41 27.31 -9.65
N PRO A 135 7.73 27.87 -8.46
CA PRO A 135 7.48 27.18 -7.20
C PRO A 135 6.03 26.72 -6.99
N ASP A 136 5.05 27.54 -7.36
CA ASP A 136 3.63 27.21 -7.18
C ASP A 136 3.23 25.99 -8.02
N TRP A 137 3.75 25.89 -9.24
CA TRP A 137 3.62 24.70 -10.07
C TRP A 137 4.28 23.46 -9.45
N GLY A 138 5.43 23.63 -8.80
CA GLY A 138 6.09 22.56 -8.05
C GLY A 138 5.21 22.05 -6.91
N PHE A 139 4.68 22.95 -6.07
CA PHE A 139 3.77 22.59 -4.97
C PHE A 139 2.52 21.89 -5.48
N LEU A 140 1.92 22.38 -6.58
CA LEU A 140 0.75 21.73 -7.17
C LEU A 140 1.09 20.32 -7.68
N LEU A 141 2.19 20.18 -8.43
CA LEU A 141 2.60 18.90 -9.00
C LEU A 141 2.85 17.85 -7.89
N PHE A 142 3.64 18.20 -6.88
CA PHE A 142 3.91 17.28 -5.77
C PHE A 142 2.67 17.02 -4.90
N GLY A 143 1.82 18.03 -4.71
CA GLY A 143 0.54 17.88 -4.03
C GLY A 143 -0.37 16.86 -4.72
N ILE A 144 -0.57 17.00 -6.04
CA ILE A 144 -1.35 16.04 -6.84
C ILE A 144 -0.72 14.65 -6.80
N LEU A 145 0.61 14.57 -6.93
CA LEU A 145 1.34 13.30 -6.90
C LEU A 145 1.11 12.57 -5.57
N PHE A 146 1.35 13.21 -4.43
CA PHE A 146 1.18 12.60 -3.11
C PHE A 146 -0.27 12.29 -2.78
N TRP A 147 -1.21 13.13 -3.21
CA TRP A 147 -2.63 12.82 -3.10
C TRP A 147 -2.97 11.53 -3.88
N ALA A 148 -2.61 11.45 -5.16
CA ALA A 148 -2.91 10.30 -6.00
C ALA A 148 -2.24 9.02 -5.51
N THR A 149 -0.97 9.07 -5.11
CA THR A 149 -0.23 7.91 -4.62
C THR A 149 -0.71 7.45 -3.25
N SER A 150 -1.10 8.36 -2.35
CA SER A 150 -1.68 7.99 -1.06
C SER A 150 -3.01 7.24 -1.27
N ARG A 151 -3.86 7.72 -2.17
CA ARG A 151 -5.12 7.07 -2.54
C ARG A 151 -4.91 5.66 -3.08
N ASP A 152 -3.96 5.50 -4.01
CA ASP A 152 -3.64 4.20 -4.62
C ASP A 152 -3.01 3.22 -3.61
N ALA A 153 -2.10 3.68 -2.76
CA ALA A 153 -1.49 2.87 -1.71
C ALA A 153 -2.54 2.36 -0.70
N LEU A 154 -3.47 3.23 -0.28
CA LEU A 154 -4.56 2.85 0.62
C LEU A 154 -5.48 1.81 -0.03
N ARG A 155 -5.83 2.00 -1.31
CA ARG A 155 -6.65 1.05 -2.06
C ARG A 155 -5.98 -0.32 -2.13
N LYS A 156 -4.69 -0.38 -2.46
CA LYS A 156 -3.91 -1.61 -2.52
C LYS A 156 -3.82 -2.29 -1.16
N TYR A 157 -3.63 -1.53 -0.08
CA TYR A 157 -3.66 -2.04 1.28
C TYR A 157 -5.02 -2.69 1.60
N TYR A 158 -6.13 -1.97 1.39
CA TYR A 158 -7.48 -2.48 1.62
C TYR A 158 -7.78 -3.75 0.83
N LEU A 159 -7.45 -3.80 -0.46
CA LEU A 159 -7.68 -4.98 -1.30
C LEU A 159 -6.90 -6.20 -0.82
N ARG A 160 -5.64 -6.02 -0.40
CA ARG A 160 -4.79 -7.12 0.06
C ARG A 160 -5.20 -7.61 1.45
N VAL A 161 -5.52 -6.70 2.37
CA VAL A 161 -6.01 -7.07 3.71
C VAL A 161 -7.38 -7.73 3.62
N ALA A 162 -8.27 -7.26 2.75
CA ALA A 162 -9.56 -7.89 2.47
C ALA A 162 -9.40 -9.34 1.97
N GLY A 163 -8.45 -9.58 1.06
CA GLY A 163 -8.09 -10.93 0.60
C GLY A 163 -7.50 -11.79 1.70
N LEU A 164 -6.72 -11.21 2.62
CA LEU A 164 -6.11 -11.92 3.73
C LEU A 164 -7.13 -12.29 4.81
N LEU A 165 -7.92 -11.33 5.30
CA LEU A 165 -8.88 -11.52 6.39
C LEU A 165 -10.23 -12.07 5.93
N GLY A 166 -10.43 -12.28 4.62
CA GLY A 166 -11.56 -13.07 4.12
C GLY A 166 -12.89 -12.31 4.07
N THR A 167 -12.86 -11.04 3.68
CA THR A 167 -14.09 -10.25 3.41
C THR A 167 -14.60 -10.45 1.99
N ARG A 168 -13.79 -11.08 1.13
CA ARG A 168 -14.25 -11.60 -0.14
C ARG A 168 -15.05 -12.85 0.17
N LYS A 169 -16.39 -12.77 0.11
CA LYS A 169 -17.20 -13.93 -0.32
C LYS A 169 -16.40 -14.54 -1.45
N GLU A 170 -16.05 -15.81 -1.31
CA GLU A 170 -15.27 -16.61 -2.24
C GLU A 170 -16.05 -16.78 -3.55
N ASN A 171 -16.35 -15.67 -4.23
CA ASN A 171 -16.76 -15.67 -5.60
C ASN A 171 -15.48 -15.94 -6.38
N ALA A 172 -15.27 -17.23 -6.60
CA ALA A 172 -14.59 -17.79 -7.75
C ALA A 172 -13.38 -16.98 -8.22
N MET A 173 -12.19 -17.45 -7.85
CA MET A 173 -11.00 -17.12 -8.63
C MET A 173 -11.21 -17.57 -10.09
N ALA A 174 -11.76 -16.68 -10.91
CA ALA A 174 -11.95 -16.84 -12.35
C ALA A 174 -10.62 -16.82 -13.13
N ASN A 175 -9.48 -16.58 -12.46
CA ASN A 175 -8.16 -16.55 -13.09
C ASN A 175 -7.39 -17.88 -13.05
N GLY A 176 -8.04 -19.00 -12.70
CA GLY A 176 -7.49 -20.35 -12.86
C GLY A 176 -7.98 -21.09 -14.12
N ALA A 177 -8.83 -20.47 -14.95
CA ALA A 177 -9.42 -21.13 -16.12
C ALA A 177 -8.52 -21.13 -17.37
N ILE A 178 -7.26 -20.69 -17.27
CA ILE A 178 -6.27 -20.70 -18.36
C ILE A 178 -5.09 -21.60 -17.97
N HIS A 179 -5.36 -22.87 -17.60
CA HIS A 179 -4.39 -23.98 -17.80
C HIS A 179 -4.99 -25.36 -17.51
N LYS A 180 -6.26 -25.60 -17.88
CA LYS A 180 -6.87 -26.94 -17.78
C LYS A 180 -7.34 -27.50 -19.13
N LYS A 181 -6.68 -27.13 -20.24
CA LYS A 181 -6.90 -27.76 -21.55
C LYS A 181 -5.90 -28.88 -21.89
N ASP A 182 -4.75 -28.96 -21.22
CA ASP A 182 -3.73 -29.97 -21.57
C ASP A 182 -3.77 -31.23 -20.69
N SER A 183 -4.24 -31.16 -19.44
CA SER A 183 -4.37 -32.34 -18.56
C SER A 183 -5.54 -33.26 -18.91
N SER A 184 -6.56 -32.76 -19.63
CA SER A 184 -7.66 -33.59 -20.12
C SER A 184 -7.24 -34.50 -21.29
N LYS A 185 -6.33 -34.06 -22.16
CA LYS A 185 -5.83 -34.89 -23.27
C LYS A 185 -4.97 -36.05 -22.76
N ALA A 186 -4.11 -35.81 -21.75
CA ALA A 186 -3.29 -36.85 -21.14
C ALA A 186 -4.13 -37.93 -20.42
N THR A 187 -5.26 -37.55 -19.82
CA THR A 187 -6.14 -38.49 -19.10
C THR A 187 -7.05 -39.27 -20.05
N MET A 188 -7.42 -38.67 -21.19
CA MET A 188 -8.24 -39.33 -22.21
C MET A 188 -7.45 -40.38 -23.01
N GLY A 189 -6.17 -40.12 -23.32
CA GLY A 189 -5.28 -41.10 -23.95
C GLY A 189 -5.13 -42.39 -23.14
N LYS A 190 -4.82 -42.27 -21.83
CA LYS A 190 -4.70 -43.45 -20.94
C LYS A 190 -5.98 -44.26 -20.82
N LYS A 191 -7.16 -43.63 -20.93
CA LYS A 191 -8.45 -44.35 -20.91
C LYS A 191 -8.74 -45.09 -22.21
N LEU A 192 -8.26 -44.59 -23.35
CA LEU A 192 -8.47 -45.23 -24.65
C LEU A 192 -7.57 -46.46 -24.80
N ASP A 193 -6.30 -46.36 -24.41
CA ASP A 193 -5.35 -47.48 -24.46
C ASP A 193 -5.82 -48.66 -23.60
N LYS A 194 -6.36 -48.38 -22.40
CA LYS A 194 -6.88 -49.41 -21.50
C LYS A 194 -8.13 -50.11 -22.07
N ARG A 195 -8.94 -49.41 -22.86
CA ARG A 195 -10.11 -50.01 -23.52
C ARG A 195 -9.71 -50.88 -24.71
N LEU A 196 -8.71 -50.49 -25.48
CA LEU A 196 -8.18 -51.29 -26.59
C LEU A 196 -7.50 -52.56 -26.09
N ALA A 197 -6.69 -52.48 -25.02
CA ALA A 197 -6.06 -53.64 -24.41
C ALA A 197 -7.09 -54.67 -23.90
N ASN A 198 -8.16 -54.22 -23.22
CA ASN A 198 -9.21 -55.13 -22.76
C ASN A 198 -9.99 -55.79 -23.90
N LYS A 199 -10.15 -55.11 -25.03
CA LYS A 199 -10.88 -55.65 -26.19
C LYS A 199 -10.08 -56.74 -26.91
N ALA A 200 -8.75 -56.61 -26.97
CA ALA A 200 -7.86 -57.64 -27.52
C ALA A 200 -7.91 -58.94 -26.69
N VAL A 201 -7.87 -58.84 -25.36
CA VAL A 201 -7.94 -60.01 -24.46
C VAL A 201 -9.28 -60.73 -24.54
N ALA A 202 -10.38 -60.01 -24.76
CA ALA A 202 -11.70 -60.61 -24.93
C ALA A 202 -11.84 -61.40 -26.24
N HIS A 203 -11.16 -60.98 -27.32
CA HIS A 203 -11.25 -61.65 -28.62
C HIS A 203 -10.49 -62.98 -28.65
N ASP A 204 -9.40 -63.13 -27.89
CA ASP A 204 -8.67 -64.41 -27.78
C ASP A 204 -9.40 -65.48 -26.97
N ARG A 205 -10.22 -65.08 -25.99
CA ARG A 205 -11.03 -66.04 -25.22
C ARG A 205 -12.16 -66.69 -26.03
N VAL A 206 -12.62 -66.06 -27.11
CA VAL A 206 -13.70 -66.62 -27.94
C VAL A 206 -13.17 -67.68 -28.90
N LYS A 207 -11.87 -67.65 -29.26
CA LYS A 207 -11.25 -68.65 -30.16
C LYS A 207 -10.82 -69.95 -29.47
N SER A 208 -10.79 -69.99 -28.13
CA SER A 208 -10.36 -71.14 -27.34
C SER A 208 -11.50 -71.99 -26.76
N ALA A 209 -12.76 -71.69 -27.11
CA ALA A 209 -13.89 -72.51 -26.71
C ALA A 209 -13.94 -73.81 -27.54
N PRO A 210 -13.88 -75.00 -26.90
CA PRO A 210 -13.92 -76.28 -27.61
C PRO A 210 -15.29 -76.48 -28.24
N ARG A 211 -15.31 -76.72 -29.57
CA ARG A 211 -16.51 -77.16 -30.29
C ARG A 211 -16.85 -78.57 -29.80
N LYS A 212 -18.02 -78.69 -29.17
CA LYS A 212 -18.68 -79.97 -28.92
C LYS A 212 -19.41 -80.44 -30.17
#